data_AF-A0A8J3ACM2-F1
#
_entry.id   AF-A0A8J3ACM2-F1
#
_cell.length_a   1.000
_cell.length_b   1.000
_cell.length_c   1.000
_cell.angle_alpha   90.00
_cell.angle_beta   90.00
_cell.angle_gamma   90.00
#
_symmetry.space_group_name_H-M   'P 1'
#
loop_
_entity.id
_entity.type
_entity.pdbx_description
1 polymer ?
#
loop_
_entity_poly.entity_id
_entity_poly.type
_entity_poly.pdbx_seq_one_letter_code
_entity_poly.pdbx_strand_id
1 'polypeptide(L)'
;MDFFIQWVSNIIVYILIATIIMMLIPNTGLAKYVRFVASLLLIVMMLQPIFQLFKVNIKEVLAGYQSTTYEASGEIKNEINNKKNEIQATERAYILKQMAVQMKKEVEENITQDFEQVITNVELEVKEGVTTIKTAQDLSKVTVFVSAKKDETSNVEPVQEVSVNTTEPIQTDSEKIKQQELQNFLADRWQLEDKQIEVKMEGGE
;
A
#
# COMPACT_ATOMS: atom_id res chain seq x y z
N MET A 1 44.60 31.72 35.74
CA MET A 1 44.32 31.27 37.12
C MET A 1 42.93 31.70 37.55
N ASP A 2 42.59 32.97 37.36
CA ASP A 2 41.28 33.52 37.78
C ASP A 2 40.07 32.81 37.18
N PHE A 3 40.14 32.37 35.93
CA PHE A 3 39.07 31.58 35.31
C PHE A 3 38.76 30.29 36.08
N PHE A 4 39.78 29.52 36.47
CA PHE A 4 39.58 28.28 37.23
C PHE A 4 39.05 28.56 38.63
N ILE A 5 39.55 29.61 39.28
CA ILE A 5 39.08 30.02 40.61
C ILE A 5 37.60 30.43 40.55
N GLN A 6 37.20 31.23 39.55
CA GLN A 6 35.81 31.63 39.35
C GLN A 6 34.91 30.44 38.99
N TRP A 7 35.36 29.54 38.12
CA TRP A 7 34.62 28.33 37.74
C TRP A 7 34.38 27.42 38.94
N VAL A 8 35.42 27.11 39.71
CA VAL A 8 35.30 26.30 40.94
C VAL A 8 34.42 27.00 41.96
N SER A 9 34.57 28.32 42.15
CA SER A 9 33.73 29.09 43.06
C SER A 9 32.25 29.02 42.67
N ASN A 10 31.93 29.14 41.39
CA ASN A 10 30.56 29.00 40.87
C ASN A 10 29.99 27.60 41.11
N ILE A 11 30.79 26.54 40.96
CA ILE A 11 30.38 25.16 41.30
C ILE A 11 30.08 25.03 42.80
N ILE A 12 30.93 25.59 43.66
CA ILE A 12 30.73 25.53 45.11
C ILE A 12 29.44 26.25 45.50
N VAL A 13 29.21 27.46 44.99
CA VAL A 13 27.98 28.22 45.22
C VAL A 13 26.75 27.45 44.73
N TYR A 14 26.84 26.84 43.54
CA TYR A 14 25.77 25.99 43.01
C TYR A 14 25.46 24.79 43.92
N ILE A 15 26.48 24.07 44.40
CA ILE A 15 26.29 22.92 45.30
C ILE A 15 25.59 23.34 46.59
N LEU A 16 25.98 24.48 47.17
CA LEU A 16 25.36 25.00 48.38
C LEU A 16 23.88 25.31 48.15
N ILE A 17 23.54 26.01 47.07
CA ILE A 17 22.15 26.33 46.71
C ILE A 17 21.35 25.06 46.41
N ALA A 18 21.90 24.16 45.61
CA ALA A 18 21.26 22.89 45.25
C ALA A 18 20.97 22.04 46.50
N THR A 19 21.89 22.03 47.48
CA THR A 19 21.70 21.34 48.77
C THR A 19 20.58 21.95 49.59
N ILE A 20 20.52 23.28 49.67
CA ILE A 20 19.42 23.98 50.35
C ILE A 20 18.08 23.64 49.68
N ILE A 21 18.01 23.70 48.35
CA ILE A 21 16.80 23.35 47.58
C ILE A 21 16.40 21.89 47.83
N MET A 22 17.36 20.97 47.81
CA MET A 22 17.11 19.54 48.07
C MET A 22 16.55 19.28 49.48
N MET A 23 16.91 20.12 50.45
CA MET A 23 16.44 20.02 51.83
C MET A 23 15.05 20.64 52.02
N LEU A 24 14.69 21.66 51.21
CA LEU A 24 13.35 22.24 51.20
C LEU A 24 12.32 21.31 50.52
N ILE A 25 12.75 20.45 49.61
CA ILE A 25 11.84 19.56 48.88
C ILE A 25 11.45 18.35 49.78
N PRO A 26 10.14 18.14 50.01
CA PRO A 26 9.68 16.98 50.78
C PRO A 26 10.01 15.68 50.05
N ASN A 27 10.23 14.61 50.81
CA ASN A 27 10.61 13.29 50.27
C ASN A 27 9.44 12.61 49.54
N THR A 28 9.13 13.13 48.36
CA THR A 28 8.08 12.68 47.45
C THR A 28 8.68 11.94 46.26
N GLY A 29 7.82 11.30 45.46
CA GLY A 29 8.24 10.74 44.18
C GLY A 29 8.88 11.76 43.23
N LEU A 30 8.70 13.07 43.43
CA LEU A 30 9.31 14.14 42.62
C LEU A 30 10.75 14.47 43.04
N ALA A 31 11.10 14.27 44.31
CA ALA A 31 12.42 14.61 44.85
C ALA A 31 13.56 13.88 44.13
N LYS A 32 13.34 12.62 43.73
CA LYS A 32 14.33 11.83 42.97
C LYS A 32 14.64 12.44 41.59
N TYR A 33 13.65 13.02 40.92
CA TYR A 33 13.84 13.65 39.61
C TYR A 33 14.56 14.98 39.74
N VAL A 34 14.22 15.78 40.76
CA VAL A 34 14.95 17.03 41.03
C VAL A 34 16.42 16.75 41.36
N ARG A 35 16.71 15.74 42.19
CA ARG A 35 18.08 15.30 42.48
C ARG A 35 18.81 14.86 41.22
N PHE A 36 18.16 14.09 40.35
CA PHE A 36 18.74 13.64 39.09
C PHE A 36 19.11 14.83 38.18
N VAL A 37 18.18 15.76 37.98
CA VAL A 37 18.42 16.95 37.13
C VAL A 37 19.50 17.84 37.72
N ALA A 38 19.50 18.07 39.04
CA ALA A 38 20.54 18.86 39.71
C ALA A 38 21.94 18.24 39.57
N SER A 39 22.05 16.92 39.66
CA SER A 39 23.31 16.20 39.41
C SER A 39 23.75 16.29 37.96
N LEU A 40 22.82 16.22 37.01
CA LEU A 40 23.12 16.38 35.59
C LEU A 40 23.63 17.80 35.28
N LEU A 41 22.99 18.83 35.83
CA LEU A 41 23.45 20.22 35.70
C LEU A 41 24.85 20.42 36.28
N LEU A 42 25.16 19.77 37.41
CA LEU A 42 26.50 19.81 38.00
C LEU A 42 27.56 19.23 37.04
N ILE A 43 27.25 18.09 36.41
CA ILE A 43 28.14 17.47 35.40
C ILE A 43 28.35 18.44 34.23
N VAL A 44 27.29 19.06 33.72
CA VAL A 44 27.39 20.03 32.61
C VAL A 44 28.25 21.24 33.00
N MET A 45 28.07 21.80 34.21
CA MET A 45 28.93 22.88 34.72
C MET A 45 30.39 22.43 34.88
N MET A 46 30.63 21.19 35.28
CA MET A 46 31.97 20.62 35.38
C MET A 46 32.65 20.43 34.01
N LEU A 47 31.88 20.16 32.96
CA LEU A 47 32.40 19.96 31.60
C LEU A 47 32.74 21.28 30.88
N GLN A 48 32.30 22.43 31.39
CA GLN A 48 32.57 23.74 30.78
C GLN A 48 34.05 24.00 30.42
N PRO A 49 35.04 23.79 31.29
CA PRO A 49 36.46 23.96 30.94
C PRO A 49 36.92 22.97 29.86
N ILE A 50 36.34 21.76 29.81
CA ILE A 50 36.65 20.77 28.78
C ILE A 50 36.22 21.30 27.41
N PHE A 51 34.99 21.82 27.30
CA PHE A 51 34.52 22.42 26.04
C PHE A 51 35.38 23.59 25.58
N GLN A 52 35.87 24.41 26.50
CA GLN A 52 36.80 25.51 26.17
C GLN A 52 38.15 25.00 25.67
N LEU A 53 38.70 23.94 26.28
CA LEU A 53 39.96 23.31 25.82
C LEU A 53 39.84 22.73 24.41
N PHE A 54 38.68 22.15 24.08
CA PHE A 54 38.40 21.60 22.76
C PHE A 54 37.85 22.64 21.76
N LYS A 55 37.81 23.93 22.12
CA LYS A 55 37.21 25.02 21.31
C LYS A 55 35.80 24.71 20.81
N VAL A 56 35.05 23.88 21.54
CA VAL A 56 33.68 23.51 21.19
C VAL A 56 32.74 24.59 21.71
N ASN A 57 32.22 25.43 20.81
CA ASN A 57 31.17 26.37 21.16
C ASN A 57 29.81 25.69 21.08
N ILE A 58 29.29 25.25 22.24
CA ILE A 58 27.98 24.58 22.32
C ILE A 58 26.86 25.43 21.71
N LYS A 59 26.92 26.76 21.81
CA LYS A 59 25.89 27.63 21.20
C LYS A 59 25.88 27.53 19.69
N GLU A 60 27.06 27.43 19.08
CA GLU A 60 27.21 27.28 17.63
C GLU A 60 26.79 25.88 17.15
N VAL A 61 27.18 24.83 17.91
CA VAL A 61 26.72 23.47 17.65
C VAL A 61 25.20 23.38 17.72
N LEU A 62 24.58 23.90 18.78
CA LEU A 62 23.12 23.90 18.95
C LEU A 62 22.39 24.77 17.91
N ALA A 63 23.00 25.88 17.48
CA ALA A 63 22.47 26.71 16.39
C ALA A 63 22.46 25.93 15.06
N GLY A 64 23.52 25.17 14.77
CA GLY A 64 23.58 24.28 13.60
C GLY A 64 22.50 23.19 13.62
N TYR A 65 22.12 22.70 14.81
CA TYR A 65 21.02 21.74 14.97
C TYR A 65 19.62 22.36 14.78
N GLN A 66 19.42 23.62 15.16
CA GLN A 66 18.14 24.31 14.95
C GLN A 66 17.85 24.56 13.46
N SER A 67 18.87 24.81 12.64
CA SER A 67 18.72 24.92 11.17
C SER A 67 18.45 23.60 10.46
N THR A 68 18.67 22.45 11.12
CA THR A 68 18.25 21.13 10.64
C THR A 68 16.88 20.71 11.16
N THR A 69 15.98 21.69 11.40
CA THR A 69 14.56 21.33 11.34
C THR A 69 14.36 20.73 9.96
N TYR A 70 13.94 19.46 9.90
CA TYR A 70 13.73 18.68 8.69
C TYR A 70 12.66 19.37 7.82
N GLU A 71 13.02 20.45 7.13
CA GLU A 71 12.39 20.81 5.88
C GLU A 71 12.82 19.73 4.91
N ALA A 72 12.09 18.61 4.89
CA ALA A 72 12.22 17.64 3.82
C ALA A 72 12.15 18.46 2.53
N SER A 73 13.28 18.56 1.83
CA SER A 73 13.40 19.31 0.59
C SER A 73 12.26 18.86 -0.34
N GLY A 74 11.75 19.76 -1.16
CA GLY A 74 10.63 19.42 -2.08
C GLY A 74 10.90 18.14 -2.87
N GLU A 75 12.17 17.85 -3.16
CA GLU A 75 12.67 16.61 -3.76
C GLU A 75 12.35 15.36 -2.91
N ILE A 76 12.70 15.34 -1.63
CA ILE A 76 12.41 14.20 -0.74
C ILE A 76 10.89 13.98 -0.63
N LYS A 77 10.10 15.06 -0.53
CA LYS A 77 8.63 14.95 -0.51
C LYS A 77 8.09 14.34 -1.82
N ASN A 78 8.63 14.75 -2.96
CA ASN A 78 8.25 14.20 -4.26
C ASN A 78 8.63 12.72 -4.39
N GLU A 79 9.84 12.33 -3.95
CA GLU A 79 10.24 10.92 -3.95
C GLU A 79 9.35 10.06 -3.05
N ILE A 80 9.00 10.55 -1.86
CA ILE A 80 8.08 9.86 -0.96
C ILE A 80 6.70 9.70 -1.61
N ASN A 81 6.17 10.76 -2.23
CA ASN A 81 4.88 10.70 -2.92
C ASN A 81 4.89 9.75 -4.12
N ASN A 82 5.98 9.73 -4.90
CA ASN A 82 6.14 8.81 -6.02
C ASN A 82 6.18 7.35 -5.54
N LYS A 83 6.97 7.05 -4.51
CA LYS A 83 7.01 5.71 -3.90
C LYS A 83 5.65 5.30 -3.33
N LYS A 84 4.93 6.23 -2.69
CA LYS A 84 3.57 5.98 -2.21
C LYS A 84 2.63 5.58 -3.35
N ASN A 85 2.66 6.32 -4.47
CA ASN A 85 1.81 6.01 -5.62
C ASN A 85 2.16 4.64 -6.24
N GLU A 86 3.44 4.32 -6.35
CA GLU A 86 3.93 3.03 -6.85
C GLU A 86 3.46 1.86 -5.95
N ILE A 87 3.57 2.01 -4.63
CA ILE A 87 3.09 1.02 -3.66
C ILE A 87 1.58 0.82 -3.81
N GLN A 88 0.81 1.91 -3.87
CA GLN A 88 -0.64 1.84 -4.02
C GLN A 88 -1.07 1.18 -5.34
N ALA A 89 -0.36 1.44 -6.44
CA ALA A 89 -0.61 0.79 -7.72
C ALA A 89 -0.33 -0.72 -7.66
N THR A 90 0.76 -1.12 -7.01
CA THR A 90 1.15 -2.52 -6.84
C THR A 90 0.15 -3.28 -5.97
N GLU A 91 -0.26 -2.69 -4.84
CA GLU A 91 -1.28 -3.27 -3.96
C GLU A 91 -2.60 -3.49 -4.68
N ARG A 92 -3.05 -2.50 -5.47
CA ARG A 92 -4.27 -2.63 -6.29
C ARG A 92 -4.17 -3.74 -7.31
N ALA A 93 -3.08 -3.79 -8.07
CA ALA A 93 -2.88 -4.83 -9.07
C ALA A 93 -2.88 -6.23 -8.44
N TYR A 94 -2.28 -6.37 -7.24
CA TYR A 94 -2.31 -7.62 -6.49
C TYR A 94 -3.73 -8.01 -6.04
N ILE A 95 -4.50 -7.07 -5.47
CA ILE A 95 -5.89 -7.30 -5.04
C ILE A 95 -6.75 -7.73 -6.25
N LEU A 96 -6.66 -7.01 -7.37
CA LEU A 96 -7.41 -7.34 -8.58
C LEU A 96 -7.04 -8.71 -9.12
N LYS A 97 -5.75 -9.06 -9.14
CA LYS A 97 -5.30 -10.38 -9.58
C LYS A 97 -5.86 -11.49 -8.68
N GLN A 98 -5.84 -11.31 -7.37
CA GLN A 98 -6.40 -12.29 -6.43
C GLN A 98 -7.92 -12.42 -6.59
N MET A 99 -8.63 -11.30 -6.73
CA MET A 99 -10.08 -11.30 -6.99
C MET A 99 -10.41 -12.03 -8.30
N ALA A 100 -9.69 -11.75 -9.39
CA ALA A 100 -9.91 -12.41 -10.68
C ALA A 100 -9.72 -13.93 -10.59
N VAL A 101 -8.67 -14.39 -9.89
CA VAL A 101 -8.42 -15.82 -9.66
C VAL A 101 -9.54 -16.46 -8.83
N GLN A 102 -10.00 -15.77 -7.78
CA GLN A 102 -11.09 -16.28 -6.95
C GLN A 102 -12.42 -16.34 -7.72
N MET A 103 -12.74 -15.29 -8.47
CA MET A 103 -13.93 -15.21 -9.31
C MET A 103 -13.91 -16.31 -10.38
N LYS A 104 -12.78 -16.54 -11.05
CA LYS A 104 -12.61 -17.66 -11.99
C LYS A 104 -12.90 -18.99 -11.31
N LYS A 105 -12.23 -19.27 -10.20
CA LYS A 105 -12.36 -20.55 -9.47
C LYS A 105 -13.79 -20.83 -9.02
N GLU A 106 -14.54 -19.79 -8.66
CA GLU A 106 -15.92 -19.93 -8.19
C GLU A 106 -16.88 -20.44 -9.27
N VAL A 107 -16.64 -20.09 -10.54
CA VAL A 107 -17.56 -20.40 -11.65
C VAL A 107 -17.01 -21.44 -12.63
N GLU A 108 -15.72 -21.79 -12.53
CA GLU A 108 -15.02 -22.69 -13.45
C GLU A 108 -15.70 -24.05 -13.61
N GLU A 109 -16.13 -24.66 -12.50
CA GLU A 109 -16.80 -25.97 -12.52
C GLU A 109 -18.18 -25.90 -13.20
N ASN A 110 -18.99 -24.89 -12.86
CA ASN A 110 -20.33 -24.72 -13.44
C ASN A 110 -20.27 -24.37 -14.92
N ILE A 111 -19.34 -23.52 -15.34
CA ILE A 111 -19.19 -23.17 -16.75
C ILE A 111 -18.75 -24.37 -17.58
N THR A 112 -17.87 -25.21 -17.03
CA THR A 112 -17.41 -26.41 -17.73
C THR A 112 -18.50 -27.48 -17.83
N GLN A 113 -19.39 -27.58 -16.84
CA GLN A 113 -20.46 -28.58 -16.79
C GLN A 113 -21.72 -28.14 -17.56
N ASP A 114 -22.18 -26.91 -17.35
CA ASP A 114 -23.47 -26.44 -17.84
C ASP A 114 -23.38 -25.76 -19.22
N PHE A 115 -22.21 -25.20 -19.55
CA PHE A 115 -21.99 -24.42 -20.78
C PHE A 115 -20.94 -25.02 -21.72
N GLU A 116 -20.27 -26.13 -21.33
CA GLU A 116 -19.20 -26.79 -22.10
C GLU A 116 -18.06 -25.83 -22.52
N GLN A 117 -17.81 -24.81 -21.69
CA GLN A 117 -16.80 -23.77 -21.94
C GLN A 117 -15.74 -23.77 -20.84
N VAL A 118 -14.57 -23.23 -21.15
CA VAL A 118 -13.47 -23.05 -20.19
C VAL A 118 -13.13 -21.56 -20.11
N ILE A 119 -13.02 -21.03 -18.89
CA ILE A 119 -12.51 -19.67 -18.68
C ILE A 119 -11.00 -19.67 -18.92
N THR A 120 -10.55 -18.87 -19.88
CA THR A 120 -9.11 -18.62 -20.06
C THR A 120 -8.66 -17.52 -19.10
N ASN A 121 -9.29 -16.34 -19.17
CA ASN A 121 -8.87 -15.15 -18.44
C ASN A 121 -10.07 -14.36 -17.87
N VAL A 122 -9.84 -13.62 -16.79
CA VAL A 122 -10.80 -12.69 -16.19
C VAL A 122 -10.09 -11.35 -15.98
N GLU A 123 -10.58 -10.31 -16.65
CA GLU A 123 -10.08 -8.95 -16.53
C GLU A 123 -11.07 -8.10 -15.74
N LEU A 124 -10.55 -7.29 -14.82
CA LEU A 124 -11.33 -6.47 -13.90
C LEU A 124 -10.97 -5.01 -14.08
N GLU A 125 -11.97 -4.16 -14.25
CA GLU A 125 -11.84 -2.70 -14.27
C GLU A 125 -12.50 -2.10 -13.02
N VAL A 126 -11.86 -1.10 -12.43
CA VAL A 126 -12.30 -0.48 -11.17
C VAL A 126 -13.02 0.84 -11.47
N LYS A 127 -14.09 1.13 -10.73
CA LYS A 127 -14.79 2.42 -10.83
C LYS A 127 -13.86 3.60 -10.53
N GLU A 128 -14.05 4.69 -11.25
CA GLU A 128 -13.35 5.94 -10.98
C GLU A 128 -13.61 6.42 -9.55
N GLY A 129 -12.58 6.93 -8.87
CA GLY A 129 -12.68 7.45 -7.51
C GLY A 129 -12.59 6.40 -6.40
N VAL A 130 -12.55 5.10 -6.70
CA VAL A 130 -12.32 4.07 -5.67
C VAL A 130 -10.86 4.09 -5.23
N THR A 131 -10.63 4.36 -3.94
CA THR A 131 -9.29 4.39 -3.35
C THR A 131 -8.81 3.02 -2.89
N THR A 132 -9.72 2.18 -2.42
CA THR A 132 -9.46 0.87 -1.82
C THR A 132 -10.53 -0.11 -2.30
N ILE A 133 -10.12 -1.17 -2.97
CA ILE A 133 -10.99 -2.22 -3.49
C ILE A 133 -11.29 -3.19 -2.35
N LYS A 134 -12.56 -3.41 -2.04
CA LYS A 134 -13.01 -4.33 -0.97
C LYS A 134 -13.92 -5.43 -1.51
N THR A 135 -14.71 -5.13 -2.54
CA THR A 135 -15.77 -6.04 -3.00
C THR A 135 -15.96 -5.89 -4.51
N ALA A 136 -16.59 -6.87 -5.15
CA ALA A 136 -16.90 -6.84 -6.58
C ALA A 136 -17.72 -5.60 -7.00
N GLN A 137 -18.50 -5.00 -6.10
CA GLN A 137 -19.26 -3.76 -6.37
C GLN A 137 -18.38 -2.54 -6.66
N ASP A 138 -17.09 -2.57 -6.29
CA ASP A 138 -16.13 -1.52 -6.59
C ASP A 138 -15.65 -1.56 -8.06
N LEU A 139 -16.01 -2.63 -8.79
CA LEU A 139 -15.64 -2.83 -10.18
C LEU A 139 -16.61 -2.12 -11.11
N SER A 140 -16.09 -1.42 -12.12
CA SER A 140 -16.89 -0.86 -13.21
C SER A 140 -17.28 -1.94 -14.20
N LYS A 141 -16.34 -2.85 -14.50
CA LYS A 141 -16.49 -3.87 -15.53
C LYS A 141 -15.70 -5.15 -15.21
N VAL A 142 -16.26 -6.28 -15.60
CA VAL A 142 -15.65 -7.61 -15.53
C VAL A 142 -15.72 -8.23 -16.93
N THR A 143 -14.57 -8.46 -17.55
CA THR A 143 -14.50 -9.11 -18.86
C THR A 143 -14.05 -10.56 -18.68
N VAL A 144 -14.89 -11.51 -19.07
CA VAL A 144 -14.61 -12.94 -18.95
C VAL A 144 -14.32 -13.49 -20.34
N PHE A 145 -13.14 -14.08 -20.50
CA PHE A 145 -12.72 -14.72 -21.74
C PHE A 145 -12.96 -16.22 -21.63
N VAL A 146 -13.77 -16.75 -22.56
CA VAL A 146 -14.14 -18.16 -22.60
C VAL A 146 -13.72 -18.79 -23.93
N SER A 147 -13.38 -20.07 -23.89
CA SER A 147 -13.09 -20.90 -25.05
C SER A 147 -13.91 -22.19 -25.02
N ALA A 148 -14.19 -22.76 -26.18
CA ALA A 148 -14.85 -24.06 -26.28
C ALA A 148 -13.96 -25.15 -25.66
N LYS A 149 -14.55 -26.04 -24.88
CA LYS A 149 -13.85 -27.21 -24.35
C LYS A 149 -13.43 -28.12 -25.51
N LYS A 150 -12.13 -28.21 -25.78
CA LYS A 150 -11.60 -29.17 -26.76
C LYS A 150 -11.67 -30.58 -26.17
N ASP A 151 -12.49 -31.44 -26.75
CA ASP A 151 -12.41 -32.88 -26.50
C ASP A 151 -11.12 -33.42 -27.16
N GLU A 152 -10.23 -34.04 -26.37
CA GLU A 152 -9.04 -34.74 -26.89
C GLU A 152 -9.38 -36.07 -27.60
N THR A 153 -10.65 -36.34 -27.91
CA THR A 153 -11.07 -37.51 -28.67
C THR A 153 -12.17 -37.16 -29.66
N SER A 154 -11.81 -36.68 -30.84
CA SER A 154 -12.58 -36.96 -32.05
C SER A 154 -11.66 -37.14 -33.25
N ASN A 155 -11.57 -38.42 -33.59
CA ASN A 155 -11.13 -38.99 -34.84
C ASN A 155 -11.55 -38.12 -36.03
N VAL A 156 -10.60 -37.92 -36.95
CA VAL A 156 -10.81 -37.23 -38.23
C VAL A 156 -11.88 -37.98 -39.02
N GLU A 157 -13.08 -37.41 -39.14
CA GLU A 157 -13.99 -37.75 -40.23
C GLU A 157 -13.77 -36.78 -41.40
N PRO A 158 -13.75 -37.28 -42.65
CA PRO A 158 -13.25 -36.53 -43.78
C PRO A 158 -14.25 -35.44 -44.19
N VAL A 159 -13.70 -34.26 -44.47
CA VAL A 159 -14.38 -33.10 -45.03
C VAL A 159 -15.17 -33.50 -46.28
N GLN A 160 -16.50 -33.41 -46.22
CA GLN A 160 -17.31 -33.33 -47.43
C GLN A 160 -17.21 -31.90 -47.95
N GLU A 161 -16.45 -31.73 -49.04
CA GLU A 161 -16.50 -30.52 -49.84
C GLU A 161 -17.89 -30.34 -50.42
N VAL A 162 -18.61 -29.27 -50.06
CA VAL A 162 -19.69 -28.75 -50.90
C VAL A 162 -19.77 -27.21 -50.85
N SER A 163 -19.31 -26.62 -51.95
CA SER A 163 -19.86 -25.48 -52.70
C SER A 163 -20.32 -24.18 -51.99
N VAL A 164 -19.46 -23.15 -52.12
CA VAL A 164 -19.70 -21.72 -52.44
C VAL A 164 -21.14 -21.17 -52.35
N ASN A 165 -21.36 -20.11 -51.55
CA ASN A 165 -22.10 -18.90 -51.93
C ASN A 165 -21.82 -17.72 -50.97
N THR A 166 -21.78 -16.52 -51.54
CA THR A 166 -21.33 -15.23 -51.01
C THR A 166 -22.45 -14.48 -50.26
N THR A 167 -22.04 -13.61 -49.31
CA THR A 167 -22.75 -12.44 -48.74
C THR A 167 -23.50 -12.67 -47.41
N GLU A 168 -23.04 -11.94 -46.38
CA GLU A 168 -23.50 -11.84 -44.98
C GLU A 168 -23.01 -12.93 -43.99
N PRO A 169 -22.29 -12.57 -42.90
CA PRO A 169 -21.96 -13.53 -41.86
C PRO A 169 -23.22 -13.78 -41.02
N ILE A 170 -23.79 -14.97 -41.16
CA ILE A 170 -24.85 -15.47 -40.29
C ILE A 170 -24.22 -15.79 -38.94
N GLN A 171 -24.26 -14.84 -38.00
CA GLN A 171 -24.11 -15.17 -36.58
C GLN A 171 -25.38 -15.89 -36.15
N THR A 172 -25.29 -17.19 -35.94
CA THR A 172 -26.45 -18.04 -35.59
C THR A 172 -27.05 -17.58 -34.26
N ASP A 173 -28.36 -17.32 -34.20
CA ASP A 173 -29.09 -16.86 -33.00
C ASP A 173 -28.80 -17.70 -31.74
N SER A 174 -28.48 -18.98 -31.89
CA SER A 174 -28.09 -19.87 -30.78
C SER A 174 -26.81 -19.46 -30.05
N GLU A 175 -25.82 -18.86 -30.71
CA GLU A 175 -24.56 -18.46 -30.04
C GLU A 175 -24.78 -17.21 -29.17
N LYS A 176 -25.57 -16.24 -29.65
CA LYS A 176 -25.98 -15.08 -28.88
C LYS A 176 -26.80 -15.45 -27.64
N ILE A 177 -27.70 -16.43 -27.77
CA ILE A 177 -28.53 -16.89 -26.65
C ILE A 177 -27.66 -17.52 -25.55
N LYS A 178 -26.71 -18.40 -25.91
CA LYS A 178 -25.78 -19.01 -24.93
C LYS A 178 -24.88 -17.99 -24.24
N GLN A 179 -24.44 -16.96 -24.95
CA GLN A 179 -23.62 -15.89 -24.38
C GLN A 179 -24.43 -15.02 -23.39
N GLN A 180 -25.70 -14.74 -23.70
CA GLN A 180 -26.60 -13.99 -22.82
C GLN A 180 -26.95 -14.79 -21.55
N GLU A 181 -27.18 -16.10 -21.67
CA GLU A 181 -27.42 -16.98 -20.52
C GLU A 181 -26.20 -17.06 -19.60
N LEU A 182 -25.00 -17.19 -20.17
CA LEU A 182 -23.75 -17.18 -19.40
C LEU A 182 -23.52 -15.83 -18.72
N GLN A 183 -23.79 -14.71 -19.40
CA GLN A 183 -23.69 -13.38 -18.81
C GLN A 183 -24.63 -13.22 -17.60
N ASN A 184 -25.88 -13.66 -17.72
CA ASN A 184 -26.86 -13.59 -16.63
C ASN A 184 -26.47 -14.49 -15.45
N PHE A 185 -25.94 -15.69 -15.73
CA PHE A 185 -25.43 -16.60 -14.69
C PHE A 185 -24.28 -15.95 -13.90
N LEU A 186 -23.34 -15.33 -14.59
CA LEU A 186 -22.21 -14.63 -13.96
C LEU A 186 -22.67 -13.41 -13.16
N ALA A 187 -23.66 -12.67 -13.67
CA ALA A 187 -24.24 -11.50 -12.98
C ALA A 187 -24.90 -11.87 -11.66
N ASP A 188 -25.73 -12.92 -11.66
CA ASP A 188 -26.35 -13.45 -10.45
C ASP A 188 -25.28 -13.93 -9.45
N ARG A 189 -24.30 -14.70 -9.94
CA ARG A 189 -23.28 -15.30 -9.08
C ARG A 189 -22.39 -14.26 -8.39
N TRP A 190 -21.98 -13.23 -9.11
CA TRP A 190 -21.10 -12.18 -8.58
C TRP A 190 -21.85 -10.98 -8.01
N GLN A 191 -23.20 -11.01 -8.03
CA GLN A 191 -24.05 -9.92 -7.57
C GLN A 191 -23.71 -8.58 -8.26
N LEU A 192 -23.47 -8.64 -9.57
CA LEU A 192 -23.16 -7.49 -10.43
C LEU A 192 -24.34 -7.23 -11.37
N GLU A 193 -24.48 -6.00 -11.85
CA GLU A 193 -25.45 -5.72 -12.90
C GLU A 193 -25.00 -6.33 -14.22
N ASP A 194 -25.92 -6.84 -15.06
CA ASP A 194 -25.60 -7.46 -16.35
C ASP A 194 -24.72 -6.56 -17.24
N LYS A 195 -24.90 -5.23 -17.14
CA LYS A 195 -24.13 -4.22 -17.88
C LYS A 195 -22.66 -4.12 -17.46
N GLN A 196 -22.31 -4.66 -16.29
CA GLN A 196 -20.95 -4.66 -15.78
C GLN A 196 -20.18 -5.90 -16.21
N ILE A 197 -20.84 -6.93 -16.75
CA ILE A 197 -20.18 -8.17 -17.19
C ILE A 197 -20.17 -8.21 -18.71
N GLU A 198 -19.00 -8.45 -19.29
CA GLU A 198 -18.83 -8.71 -20.72
C GLU A 198 -18.21 -10.10 -20.89
N VAL A 199 -18.85 -10.96 -21.68
CA VAL A 199 -18.31 -12.27 -22.03
C VAL A 199 -17.73 -12.19 -23.43
N LYS A 200 -16.48 -12.62 -23.64
CA LYS A 200 -15.81 -12.66 -24.95
C LYS A 200 -15.33 -14.06 -25.27
N MET A 201 -15.54 -14.49 -26.51
CA MET A 201 -14.97 -15.73 -27.03
C MET A 201 -13.53 -15.50 -27.47
N GLU A 202 -12.60 -16.29 -26.96
CA GLU A 202 -11.21 -16.27 -27.40
C GLU A 202 -11.10 -17.02 -28.74
N GLY A 203 -11.22 -16.29 -29.85
CA GLY A 203 -11.12 -16.86 -31.20
C GLY A 203 -11.88 -16.16 -32.33
N GLY A 204 -12.53 -15.02 -32.10
CA GLY A 204 -13.18 -14.22 -33.16
C GLY A 204 -12.49 -12.89 -33.38
N GLU A 205 -11.70 -12.79 -34.46
CA GLU A 205 -11.57 -11.54 -35.23
C GLU A 205 -12.65 -11.51 -36.32
#